data_AF-A0A4R2GFM4-F1
#
_entry.id   AF-A0A4R2GFM4-F1
#
_cell.length_a   1.000
_cell.length_b   1.000
_cell.length_c   1.000
_cell.angle_alpha   90.00
_cell.angle_beta   90.00
_cell.angle_gamma   90.00
#
_symmetry.space_group_name_H-M   'P 1'
#
loop_
_entity.id
_entity.type
_entity.pdbx_description
1 polymer ?
#
loop_
_entity_poly.entity_id
_entity_poly.type
_entity_poly.pdbx_seq_one_letter_code
_entity_poly.pdbx_strand_id
1 'polypeptide(L)'
;MQQRNFIQTQRQNQISWRESNVSTAEWGYQNGGKYEHVIPRGNWIETVYQPIRAELTTYLIEKKVKEHTGVHNLMSSWILSANLYFPVLSSEVFRILMLQFLQERISNEITELVDIQLEFAFDYGDALHPSLLLGEMDGSRGSGQTSPDVAFLVKTKKGDGIILTECKYSEHSFYSCSARTVKGRQEKPDNPDPKRCMEVLTGDGYKSICHQSVWGRKYWGNLQLSEMAHSKIKRCPAATDGYQLFRQQSLAEGIARCGKYDLVASTVAFDGRNSNLISCLKTTGINDFQTGWCELWTGKAIFKTWHHQEWVHFVRTHQKDGCCNDWLNYMKSRYGY
;
A
#
# COMPACT_ATOMS: atom_id res chain seq x y z
N MET A 1 -26.32 16.05 13.76
CA MET A 1 -25.85 14.65 13.63
C MET A 1 -24.34 14.65 13.79
N GLN A 2 -23.81 14.17 14.91
CA GLN A 2 -22.36 14.04 15.10
C GLN A 2 -21.81 13.09 14.04
N GLN A 3 -20.84 13.56 13.26
CA GLN A 3 -20.16 12.79 12.23
C GLN A 3 -19.49 11.59 12.92
N ARG A 4 -20.05 10.38 12.80
CA ARG A 4 -19.39 9.17 13.33
C ARG A 4 -18.00 9.10 12.71
N ASN A 5 -16.98 8.88 13.55
CA ASN A 5 -15.61 8.66 13.12
C ASN A 5 -15.61 7.50 12.10
N PHE A 6 -15.02 7.73 10.91
CA PHE A 6 -14.96 6.75 9.81
C PHE A 6 -14.61 5.33 10.29
N ILE A 7 -13.65 5.20 11.22
CA ILE A 7 -13.22 3.93 11.79
C ILE A 7 -14.33 3.22 12.56
N GLN A 8 -15.11 3.96 13.34
CA GLN A 8 -16.24 3.40 14.09
C GLN A 8 -17.34 2.94 13.13
N THR A 9 -17.61 3.72 12.08
CA THR A 9 -18.58 3.35 11.04
C THR A 9 -18.14 2.07 10.32
N GLN A 10 -16.89 1.99 9.87
CA GLN A 10 -16.41 0.77 9.21
C GLN A 10 -16.41 -0.42 10.16
N ARG A 11 -16.02 -0.24 11.42
CA ARG A 11 -16.09 -1.30 12.43
C ARG A 11 -17.51 -1.86 12.55
N GLN A 12 -18.52 -0.99 12.69
CA GLN A 12 -19.90 -1.43 12.81
C GLN A 12 -20.37 -2.17 11.55
N ASN A 13 -20.02 -1.65 10.37
CA ASN A 13 -20.33 -2.32 9.11
C ASN A 13 -19.69 -3.72 9.04
N GLN A 14 -18.43 -3.86 9.47
CA GLN A 14 -17.74 -5.14 9.48
C GLN A 14 -18.37 -6.14 10.46
N ILE A 15 -18.84 -5.67 11.63
CA ILE A 15 -19.55 -6.49 12.60
C ILE A 15 -20.86 -7.00 12.00
N SER A 16 -21.69 -6.10 11.44
CA SER A 16 -22.97 -6.49 10.83
C SER A 16 -22.78 -7.42 9.62
N TRP A 17 -21.76 -7.18 8.79
CA TRP A 17 -21.46 -8.08 7.66
C TRP A 17 -21.08 -9.48 8.15
N ARG A 18 -20.30 -9.57 9.24
CA ARG A 18 -19.81 -10.83 9.79
C ARG A 18 -20.95 -11.79 10.13
N GLU A 19 -22.03 -11.28 10.71
CA GLU A 19 -23.18 -12.07 11.19
C GLU A 19 -23.79 -12.99 10.13
N SER A 20 -23.74 -12.61 8.85
CA SER A 20 -24.32 -13.39 7.74
C SER A 20 -23.28 -14.03 6.81
N ASN A 21 -21.99 -13.78 7.01
CA ASN A 21 -20.95 -14.15 6.04
C ASN A 21 -19.76 -14.91 6.64
N VAL A 22 -19.69 -15.02 7.97
CA VAL A 22 -18.68 -15.81 8.68
C VAL A 22 -19.36 -16.88 9.51
N SER A 23 -18.89 -18.12 9.37
CA SER A 23 -19.45 -19.32 9.99
C SER A 23 -19.32 -19.33 11.52
N THR A 24 -18.30 -18.65 12.05
CA THR A 24 -18.00 -18.62 13.49
C THR A 24 -18.48 -17.35 14.19
N ALA A 25 -19.22 -17.55 15.28
CA ALA A 25 -19.63 -16.50 16.21
C ALA A 25 -18.51 -16.10 17.19
N GLU A 26 -17.41 -16.85 17.27
CA GLU A 26 -16.29 -16.54 18.16
C GLU A 26 -15.52 -15.28 17.73
N TRP A 27 -15.13 -14.45 18.69
CA TRP A 27 -14.28 -13.28 18.42
C TRP A 27 -12.80 -13.68 18.46
N GLY A 28 -12.03 -13.17 17.52
CA GLY A 28 -10.59 -13.34 17.45
C GLY A 28 -9.81 -12.28 18.22
N TYR A 29 -8.48 -12.42 18.18
CA TYR A 29 -7.53 -11.56 18.88
C TYR A 29 -6.60 -10.84 17.91
N GLN A 30 -6.31 -9.57 18.19
CA GLN A 30 -5.30 -8.78 17.49
C GLN A 30 -4.52 -7.96 18.52
N ASN A 31 -3.19 -8.01 18.48
CA ASN A 31 -2.32 -7.25 19.38
C ASN A 31 -2.67 -7.44 20.88
N GLY A 32 -3.07 -8.64 21.27
CA GLY A 32 -3.47 -8.98 22.65
C GLY A 32 -4.91 -8.61 23.03
N GLY A 33 -5.62 -7.84 22.20
CA GLY A 33 -7.03 -7.48 22.41
C GLY A 33 -7.99 -8.43 21.69
N LYS A 34 -9.15 -8.70 22.30
CA LYS A 34 -10.26 -9.46 21.68
C LYS A 34 -11.26 -8.49 21.06
N TYR A 35 -11.67 -8.71 19.81
CA TYR A 35 -12.55 -7.79 19.09
C TYR A 35 -13.59 -8.50 18.25
N GLU A 36 -14.81 -7.95 18.20
CA GLU A 36 -15.93 -8.53 17.44
C GLU A 36 -15.75 -8.50 15.92
N HIS A 37 -15.02 -7.51 15.38
CA HIS A 37 -14.69 -7.42 13.96
C HIS A 37 -13.43 -8.25 13.59
N VAL A 38 -12.89 -9.02 14.53
CA VAL A 38 -11.77 -9.93 14.31
C VAL A 38 -12.31 -11.34 14.50
N ILE A 39 -11.96 -12.24 13.58
CA ILE A 39 -12.40 -13.64 13.63
C ILE A 39 -11.23 -14.54 14.08
N PRO A 40 -11.47 -15.79 14.53
CA PRO A 40 -10.40 -16.72 14.83
C PRO A 40 -9.47 -16.88 13.63
N ARG A 41 -8.15 -16.91 13.87
CA ARG A 41 -7.16 -16.91 12.77
C ARG A 41 -7.36 -18.08 11.80
N GLY A 42 -7.77 -19.25 12.28
CA GLY A 42 -8.04 -20.42 11.44
C GLY A 42 -9.14 -20.22 10.40
N ASN A 43 -10.03 -19.23 10.59
CA ASN A 43 -11.14 -18.93 9.69
C ASN A 43 -10.84 -17.78 8.73
N TRP A 44 -9.60 -17.26 8.68
CA TRP A 44 -9.29 -16.01 7.96
C TRP A 44 -9.74 -15.99 6.50
N ILE A 45 -9.76 -17.15 5.83
CA ILE A 45 -10.18 -17.25 4.42
C ILE A 45 -11.64 -16.83 4.21
N GLU A 46 -12.47 -16.88 5.27
CA GLU A 46 -13.86 -16.41 5.22
C GLU A 46 -13.97 -14.90 5.04
N THR A 47 -12.91 -14.14 5.33
CA THR A 47 -12.84 -12.70 5.08
C THR A 47 -12.64 -12.34 3.60
N VAL A 48 -12.27 -13.31 2.77
CA VAL A 48 -11.99 -13.17 1.35
C VAL A 48 -13.26 -13.43 0.52
N TYR A 49 -13.43 -12.69 -0.57
CA TYR A 49 -14.48 -12.88 -1.57
C TYR A 49 -14.47 -14.33 -2.06
N GLN A 50 -15.60 -15.04 -1.91
CA GLN A 50 -15.64 -16.50 -2.04
C GLN A 50 -15.03 -17.03 -3.35
N PRO A 51 -15.32 -16.45 -4.53
CA PRO A 51 -14.82 -16.98 -5.80
C PRO A 51 -13.30 -17.01 -5.93
N ILE A 52 -12.56 -16.17 -5.20
CA ILE A 52 -11.09 -16.11 -5.29
C ILE A 52 -10.36 -16.89 -4.18
N ARG A 53 -11.07 -17.49 -3.22
CA ARG A 53 -10.43 -18.09 -2.02
C ARG A 53 -9.42 -19.18 -2.37
N ALA A 54 -9.80 -20.11 -3.24
CA ALA A 54 -8.95 -21.23 -3.62
C ALA A 54 -7.71 -20.75 -4.38
N GLU A 55 -7.92 -19.94 -5.41
CA GLU A 55 -6.85 -19.38 -6.24
C GLU A 55 -5.90 -18.49 -5.45
N LEU A 56 -6.41 -17.65 -4.55
CA LEU A 56 -5.59 -16.81 -3.68
C LEU A 56 -4.69 -17.69 -2.80
N THR A 57 -5.24 -18.74 -2.19
CA THR A 57 -4.46 -19.66 -1.35
C THR A 57 -3.34 -20.33 -2.14
N THR A 58 -3.65 -20.84 -3.34
CA THR A 58 -2.66 -21.41 -4.26
C THR A 58 -1.59 -20.39 -4.63
N TYR A 59 -1.98 -19.17 -5.00
CA TYR A 59 -1.07 -18.08 -5.34
C TYR A 59 -0.10 -17.77 -4.20
N LEU A 60 -0.59 -17.67 -2.95
CA LEU A 60 0.27 -17.37 -1.79
C LEU A 60 1.35 -18.44 -1.60
N ILE A 61 0.99 -19.71 -1.77
CA ILE A 61 1.92 -20.85 -1.66
C ILE A 61 2.94 -20.82 -2.81
N GLU A 62 2.47 -20.77 -4.06
CA GLU A 62 3.33 -20.85 -5.24
C GLU A 62 4.27 -19.65 -5.36
N LYS A 63 3.78 -18.45 -5.05
CA LYS A 63 4.57 -17.21 -5.11
C LYS A 63 5.32 -16.91 -3.81
N LYS A 64 5.23 -17.80 -2.81
CA LYS A 64 5.88 -17.67 -1.50
C LYS A 64 5.58 -16.33 -0.83
N VAL A 65 4.33 -15.86 -0.98
CA VAL A 65 3.86 -14.63 -0.35
C VAL A 65 3.37 -14.99 1.04
N LYS A 66 3.91 -14.34 2.08
CA LYS A 66 3.42 -14.54 3.44
C LYS A 66 2.09 -13.82 3.60
N GLU A 67 1.10 -14.53 4.10
CA GLU A 67 -0.15 -13.92 4.55
C GLU A 67 0.13 -12.83 5.61
N HIS A 68 -0.56 -11.70 5.48
CA HIS A 68 -0.40 -10.62 6.45
C HIS A 68 -0.83 -11.06 7.85
N THR A 69 -0.20 -10.53 8.89
CA THR A 69 -0.52 -10.94 10.28
C THR A 69 -1.95 -10.61 10.69
N GLY A 70 -2.61 -9.66 10.01
CA GLY A 70 -3.99 -9.25 10.25
C GLY A 70 -5.03 -9.81 9.27
N VAL A 71 -4.77 -10.89 8.53
CA VAL A 71 -5.76 -11.47 7.57
C VAL A 71 -7.11 -11.85 8.21
N HIS A 72 -7.12 -12.15 9.51
CA HIS A 72 -8.33 -12.47 10.28
C HIS A 72 -9.05 -11.24 10.84
N ASN A 73 -8.55 -10.03 10.56
CA ASN A 73 -9.21 -8.78 10.90
C ASN A 73 -10.07 -8.32 9.71
N LEU A 74 -11.39 -8.16 9.93
CA LEU A 74 -12.31 -7.72 8.89
C LEU A 74 -12.03 -6.29 8.39
N MET A 75 -11.22 -5.51 9.11
CA MET A 75 -10.76 -4.17 8.73
C MET A 75 -9.36 -4.15 8.09
N SER A 76 -8.83 -5.32 7.70
CA SER A 76 -7.52 -5.48 7.08
C SER A 76 -7.47 -4.90 5.67
N SER A 77 -6.53 -3.99 5.42
CA SER A 77 -6.26 -3.46 4.08
C SER A 77 -5.68 -4.50 3.13
N TRP A 78 -4.97 -5.48 3.66
CA TRP A 78 -4.44 -6.58 2.86
C TRP A 78 -5.58 -7.42 2.29
N ILE A 79 -6.58 -7.77 3.11
CA ILE A 79 -7.77 -8.51 2.65
C ILE A 79 -8.59 -7.66 1.69
N LEU A 80 -8.75 -6.36 1.97
CA LEU A 80 -9.40 -5.45 1.03
C LEU A 80 -8.67 -5.43 -0.32
N SER A 81 -7.35 -5.31 -0.32
CA SER A 81 -6.50 -5.33 -1.52
C SER A 81 -6.71 -6.60 -2.32
N ALA A 82 -6.62 -7.77 -1.67
CA ALA A 82 -6.87 -9.05 -2.32
C ALA A 82 -8.29 -9.10 -2.94
N ASN A 83 -9.31 -8.68 -2.22
CA ASN A 83 -10.68 -8.67 -2.71
C ASN A 83 -10.90 -7.71 -3.90
N LEU A 84 -10.20 -6.58 -3.93
CA LEU A 84 -10.33 -5.58 -4.99
C LEU A 84 -9.55 -5.94 -6.26
N TYR A 85 -8.35 -6.49 -6.11
CA TYR A 85 -7.38 -6.57 -7.21
C TYR A 85 -7.03 -8.00 -7.63
N PHE A 86 -7.18 -9.00 -6.76
CA PHE A 86 -6.95 -10.38 -7.14
C PHE A 86 -7.91 -10.91 -8.23
N PRO A 87 -9.20 -10.51 -8.30
CA PRO A 87 -10.06 -10.91 -9.42
C PRO A 87 -9.52 -10.51 -10.79
N VAL A 88 -8.68 -9.47 -10.85
CA VAL A 88 -8.03 -9.03 -12.09
C VAL A 88 -6.96 -10.04 -12.54
N LEU A 89 -6.39 -10.85 -11.65
CA LEU A 89 -5.44 -11.88 -12.04
C LEU A 89 -6.11 -13.05 -12.77
N SER A 90 -7.31 -13.45 -12.33
CA SER A 90 -7.99 -14.67 -12.81
C SER A 90 -9.18 -14.44 -13.74
N SER A 91 -9.54 -13.19 -14.03
CA SER A 91 -10.67 -12.86 -14.90
C SER A 91 -10.29 -11.87 -15.99
N GLU A 92 -10.44 -12.28 -17.25
CA GLU A 92 -10.18 -11.44 -18.41
C GLU A 92 -11.06 -10.18 -18.45
N VAL A 93 -12.32 -10.28 -17.99
CA VAL A 93 -13.21 -9.13 -17.85
C VAL A 93 -12.62 -8.09 -16.91
N PHE A 94 -12.16 -8.50 -15.73
CA PHE A 94 -11.53 -7.60 -14.78
C PHE A 94 -10.20 -7.06 -15.31
N ARG A 95 -9.42 -7.84 -16.08
CA ARG A 95 -8.18 -7.38 -16.75
C ARG A 95 -8.45 -6.22 -17.70
N ILE A 96 -9.46 -6.35 -18.57
CA ILE A 96 -9.84 -5.30 -19.52
C ILE A 96 -10.29 -4.04 -18.77
N LEU A 97 -11.15 -4.19 -17.76
CA LEU A 97 -11.63 -3.06 -16.97
C LEU A 97 -10.49 -2.37 -16.22
N MET A 98 -9.56 -3.12 -15.64
CA MET A 98 -8.40 -2.56 -14.95
C MET A 98 -7.47 -1.84 -15.92
N LEU A 99 -7.22 -2.40 -17.11
CA LEU A 99 -6.43 -1.73 -18.14
C LEU A 99 -7.00 -0.36 -18.48
N GLN A 100 -8.31 -0.27 -18.73
CA GLN A 100 -8.99 0.99 -19.02
C GLN A 100 -8.91 1.97 -17.84
N PHE A 101 -9.14 1.48 -16.62
CA PHE A 101 -9.01 2.30 -15.41
C PHE A 101 -7.59 2.87 -15.25
N LEU A 102 -6.55 2.05 -15.45
CA LEU A 102 -5.16 2.51 -15.37
C LEU A 102 -4.81 3.50 -16.49
N GLN A 103 -5.39 3.35 -17.68
CA GLN A 103 -5.24 4.33 -18.76
C GLN A 103 -5.78 5.70 -18.36
N GLU A 104 -6.93 5.75 -17.69
CA GLU A 104 -7.54 7.00 -17.22
C GLU A 104 -6.83 7.60 -16.00
N ARG A 105 -6.40 6.76 -15.06
CA ARG A 105 -5.87 7.22 -13.76
C ARG A 105 -4.38 7.45 -13.74
N ILE A 106 -3.63 6.70 -14.56
CA ILE A 106 -2.17 6.69 -14.53
C ILE A 106 -1.61 7.31 -15.81
N SER A 107 -1.89 6.70 -16.97
CA SER A 107 -1.38 7.18 -18.25
C SER A 107 -2.08 6.52 -19.44
N ASN A 108 -2.51 7.33 -20.41
CA ASN A 108 -3.04 6.88 -21.69
C ASN A 108 -1.96 6.27 -22.63
N GLU A 109 -0.70 6.25 -22.19
CA GLU A 109 0.38 5.54 -22.88
C GLU A 109 0.37 4.04 -22.58
N ILE A 110 -0.36 3.59 -21.56
CA ILE A 110 -0.51 2.17 -21.24
C ILE A 110 -1.32 1.48 -22.34
N THR A 111 -0.79 0.39 -22.90
CA THR A 111 -1.43 -0.35 -24.00
C THR A 111 -1.88 -1.74 -23.59
N GLU A 112 -1.29 -2.33 -22.55
CA GLU A 112 -1.58 -3.70 -22.12
C GLU A 112 -1.35 -3.86 -20.61
N LEU A 113 -2.18 -4.66 -19.96
CA LEU A 113 -1.96 -5.16 -18.60
C LEU A 113 -1.40 -6.58 -18.68
N VAL A 114 -0.08 -6.70 -18.45
CA VAL A 114 0.67 -7.95 -18.60
C VAL A 114 0.43 -8.87 -17.42
N ASP A 115 0.56 -8.36 -16.19
CA ASP A 115 0.45 -9.15 -14.97
C ASP A 115 0.05 -8.29 -13.77
N ILE A 116 -0.45 -8.96 -12.73
CA ILE A 116 -0.71 -8.38 -11.41
C ILE A 116 -0.09 -9.25 -10.34
N GLN A 117 0.63 -8.62 -9.43
CA GLN A 117 1.29 -9.34 -8.35
C GLN A 117 0.95 -8.72 -7.00
N LEU A 118 0.36 -9.52 -6.11
CA LEU A 118 0.22 -9.16 -4.70
C LEU A 118 1.58 -9.20 -4.00
N GLU A 119 1.82 -8.26 -3.08
CA GLU A 119 3.04 -8.19 -2.26
C GLU A 119 4.30 -8.25 -3.13
N PHE A 120 4.37 -7.36 -4.12
CA PHE A 120 5.38 -7.44 -5.17
C PHE A 120 6.81 -7.26 -4.64
N ALA A 121 7.71 -8.09 -5.13
CA ALA A 121 9.14 -7.86 -5.10
C ALA A 121 9.76 -8.52 -6.33
N PHE A 122 10.87 -7.96 -6.81
CA PHE A 122 11.71 -8.68 -7.78
C PHE A 122 12.23 -9.99 -7.18
N ASP A 123 12.80 -10.87 -7.99
CA ASP A 123 13.41 -12.11 -7.51
C ASP A 123 14.65 -11.85 -6.67
N TYR A 124 14.93 -12.74 -5.72
CA TYR A 124 16.11 -12.62 -4.87
C TYR A 124 17.40 -12.69 -5.72
N GLY A 125 18.27 -11.70 -5.56
CA GLY A 125 19.49 -11.56 -6.36
C GLY A 125 19.38 -10.54 -7.51
N ASP A 126 18.16 -10.14 -7.90
CA ASP A 126 17.97 -9.03 -8.84
C ASP A 126 18.39 -7.70 -8.18
N ALA A 127 19.09 -6.84 -8.91
CA ALA A 127 19.57 -5.54 -8.42
C ALA A 127 18.42 -4.62 -7.95
N LEU A 128 17.20 -4.83 -8.44
CA LEU A 128 15.99 -4.11 -8.05
C LEU A 128 15.26 -4.74 -6.85
N HIS A 129 15.71 -5.90 -6.36
CA HIS A 129 15.16 -6.52 -5.15
C HIS A 129 15.35 -5.58 -3.94
N PRO A 130 14.36 -5.46 -3.02
CA PRO A 130 14.45 -4.59 -1.85
C PRO A 130 15.73 -4.77 -1.00
N SER A 131 16.25 -5.99 -0.89
CA SER A 131 17.52 -6.26 -0.19
C SER A 131 18.71 -5.52 -0.82
N LEU A 132 18.84 -5.52 -2.14
CA LEU A 132 19.95 -4.87 -2.84
C LEU A 132 19.68 -3.37 -3.06
N LEU A 133 18.48 -3.02 -3.51
CA LEU A 133 18.11 -1.65 -3.87
C LEU A 133 17.86 -0.76 -2.65
N LEU A 134 17.22 -1.30 -1.61
CA LEU A 134 16.83 -0.54 -0.41
C LEU A 134 17.65 -0.92 0.84
N GLY A 135 18.46 -1.98 0.79
CA GLY A 135 19.19 -2.50 1.95
C GLY A 135 18.31 -3.30 2.92
N GLU A 136 17.19 -3.85 2.44
CA GLU A 136 16.23 -4.61 3.24
C GLU A 136 16.54 -6.11 3.32
N MET A 137 17.55 -6.48 4.10
CA MET A 137 18.10 -7.85 4.12
C MET A 137 17.23 -8.91 4.83
N ASP A 138 16.39 -8.50 5.78
CA ASP A 138 15.76 -9.43 6.76
C ASP A 138 14.27 -9.70 6.51
N GLY A 139 13.80 -9.50 5.27
CA GLY A 139 12.38 -9.57 4.92
C GLY A 139 12.04 -10.55 3.81
N SER A 140 10.74 -10.64 3.53
CA SER A 140 10.16 -11.40 2.42
C SER A 140 8.87 -10.70 1.97
N ARG A 141 8.34 -11.06 0.79
CA ARG A 141 7.02 -10.60 0.34
C ARG A 141 5.96 -10.77 1.45
N GLY A 142 5.29 -9.68 1.84
CA GLY A 142 4.30 -9.65 2.93
C GLY A 142 4.85 -9.49 4.35
N SER A 143 6.18 -9.37 4.55
CA SER A 143 6.74 -9.22 5.90
C SER A 143 8.16 -8.65 5.93
N GLY A 144 8.39 -7.58 6.68
CA GLY A 144 9.73 -7.12 7.05
C GLY A 144 10.56 -6.45 5.94
N GLN A 145 10.09 -6.45 4.69
CA GLN A 145 10.62 -5.67 3.56
C GLN A 145 9.54 -4.80 2.93
N THR A 146 9.91 -4.03 1.93
CA THR A 146 9.03 -3.20 1.11
C THR A 146 8.51 -4.10 0.01
N SER A 147 7.22 -4.41 0.09
CA SER A 147 6.50 -5.15 -0.93
C SER A 147 5.18 -4.42 -1.14
N PRO A 148 5.05 -3.62 -2.21
CA PRO A 148 3.78 -2.95 -2.52
C PRO A 148 2.65 -3.98 -2.55
N ASP A 149 1.51 -3.64 -1.94
CA ASP A 149 0.38 -4.56 -1.79
C ASP A 149 -0.05 -5.14 -3.14
N VAL A 150 0.01 -4.32 -4.20
CA VAL A 150 -0.22 -4.73 -5.59
C VAL A 150 0.80 -4.06 -6.51
N ALA A 151 1.36 -4.82 -7.46
CA ALA A 151 2.02 -4.26 -8.63
C ALA A 151 1.25 -4.63 -9.90
N PHE A 152 1.05 -3.65 -10.78
CA PHE A 152 0.56 -3.85 -12.14
C PHE A 152 1.74 -3.76 -13.09
N LEU A 153 2.05 -4.86 -13.79
CA LEU A 153 3.03 -4.90 -14.87
C LEU A 153 2.30 -4.60 -16.18
N VAL A 154 2.78 -3.61 -16.91
CA VAL A 154 2.07 -3.10 -18.11
C VAL A 154 3.02 -2.95 -19.30
N LYS A 155 2.46 -2.93 -20.50
CA LYS A 155 3.14 -2.36 -21.68
C LYS A 155 2.69 -0.93 -21.89
N THR A 156 3.61 -0.11 -22.38
CA THR A 156 3.36 1.26 -22.83
C THR A 156 3.68 1.37 -24.32
N LYS A 157 3.34 2.49 -24.95
CA LYS A 157 3.73 2.77 -26.34
C LYS A 157 5.24 2.75 -26.60
N LYS A 158 6.08 2.89 -25.56
CA LYS A 158 7.55 3.01 -25.68
C LYS A 158 8.33 1.85 -25.04
N GLY A 159 7.70 1.03 -24.22
CA GLY A 159 8.37 -0.05 -23.50
C GLY A 159 7.55 -0.60 -22.34
N ASP A 160 8.23 -1.19 -21.36
CA ASP A 160 7.58 -1.80 -20.19
C ASP A 160 7.26 -0.74 -19.13
N GLY A 161 6.20 -0.97 -18.36
CA GLY A 161 5.84 -0.15 -17.22
C GLY A 161 5.54 -0.97 -15.97
N ILE A 162 5.66 -0.32 -14.81
CA ILE A 162 5.32 -0.90 -13.51
C ILE A 162 4.65 0.14 -12.61
N ILE A 163 3.52 -0.24 -12.01
CA ILE A 163 2.72 0.60 -11.11
C ILE A 163 2.67 -0.10 -9.75
N LEU A 164 3.35 0.47 -8.76
CA LEU A 164 3.47 -0.05 -7.41
C LEU A 164 2.45 0.62 -6.49
N THR A 165 1.52 -0.16 -5.93
CA THR A 165 0.37 0.35 -5.18
C THR A 165 0.37 -0.12 -3.74
N GLU A 166 0.35 0.83 -2.81
CA GLU A 166 0.01 0.60 -1.39
C GLU A 166 -1.51 0.76 -1.23
N CYS A 167 -2.15 -0.20 -0.56
CA CYS A 167 -3.57 -0.20 -0.29
C CYS A 167 -3.84 0.17 1.17
N LYS A 168 -4.71 1.16 1.40
CA LYS A 168 -5.15 1.57 2.73
C LYS A 168 -6.64 1.52 2.90
N TYR A 169 -7.10 1.07 4.05
CA TYR A 169 -8.52 0.98 4.36
C TYR A 169 -8.82 1.78 5.62
N SER A 170 -8.47 1.22 6.77
CA SER A 170 -8.83 1.74 8.09
C SER A 170 -7.64 2.27 8.87
N GLU A 171 -6.43 2.19 8.33
CA GLU A 171 -5.25 2.79 8.92
C GLU A 171 -5.37 4.31 8.92
N HIS A 172 -4.84 4.95 9.94
CA HIS A 172 -4.84 6.40 10.08
C HIS A 172 -3.54 7.05 9.57
N SER A 173 -2.54 6.26 9.20
CA SER A 173 -1.25 6.73 8.68
C SER A 173 -0.50 5.62 7.93
N PHE A 174 0.70 5.94 7.43
CA PHE A 174 1.66 5.02 6.81
C PHE A 174 2.77 4.59 7.79
N TYR A 175 2.41 4.57 9.08
CA TYR A 175 3.26 4.24 10.22
C TYR A 175 4.49 5.13 10.41
N SER A 176 5.06 5.01 11.62
CA SER A 176 6.29 5.70 12.00
C SER A 176 7.52 4.94 11.54
N CYS A 177 8.61 5.69 11.31
CA CYS A 177 9.90 5.12 11.00
C CYS A 177 10.42 4.32 12.20
N SER A 178 10.64 3.02 12.00
CA SER A 178 11.15 2.13 13.04
C SER A 178 12.53 2.56 13.56
N ALA A 179 13.40 3.12 12.71
CA ALA A 179 14.71 3.60 13.14
C ALA A 179 14.68 4.91 13.94
N ARG A 180 13.50 5.54 14.12
CA ARG A 180 13.36 6.69 15.02
C ARG A 180 13.26 6.26 16.48
N THR A 181 12.89 5.02 16.79
CA THR A 181 12.73 4.61 18.20
C THR A 181 14.07 4.53 18.91
N VAL A 182 14.09 4.84 20.22
CA VAL A 182 15.30 4.71 21.06
C VAL A 182 15.79 3.27 21.15
N LYS A 183 14.86 2.30 21.17
CA LYS A 183 15.19 0.88 21.20
C LYS A 183 15.46 0.38 19.78
N GLY A 184 16.62 -0.22 19.59
CA GLY A 184 16.98 -1.01 18.43
C GLY A 184 16.16 -2.30 18.36
N ARG A 185 16.49 -3.14 17.37
CA ARG A 185 15.78 -4.41 17.16
C ARG A 185 16.75 -5.47 16.71
N GLN A 186 16.87 -6.54 17.51
CA GLN A 186 17.80 -7.64 17.24
C GLN A 186 19.23 -7.10 17.03
N GLU A 187 19.80 -7.30 15.85
CA GLU A 187 21.15 -6.88 15.47
C GLU A 187 21.25 -5.39 15.07
N LYS A 188 20.13 -4.65 15.05
CA LYS A 188 20.09 -3.25 14.66
C LYS A 188 20.33 -2.34 15.89
N PRO A 189 21.37 -1.48 15.87
CA PRO A 189 21.72 -0.67 17.02
C PRO A 189 20.66 0.40 17.32
N ASP A 190 20.58 0.75 18.60
CA ASP A 190 19.75 1.82 19.14
C ASP A 190 19.96 3.14 18.39
N ASN A 191 18.91 3.96 18.32
CA ASN A 191 19.04 5.31 17.79
C ASN A 191 19.51 6.25 18.92
N PRO A 192 20.74 6.78 18.87
CA PRO A 192 21.28 7.64 19.92
C PRO A 192 20.58 9.01 19.98
N ASP A 193 19.91 9.42 18.90
CA ASP A 193 19.19 10.68 18.83
C ASP A 193 17.97 10.59 17.90
N PRO A 194 16.80 10.22 18.44
CA PRO A 194 15.51 10.28 17.73
C PRO A 194 15.05 11.68 17.31
N LYS A 195 15.53 12.74 17.98
CA LYS A 195 14.99 14.10 17.83
C LYS A 195 15.45 14.74 16.53
N ARG A 196 16.62 14.37 16.00
CA ARG A 196 17.13 14.84 14.70
C ARG A 196 16.15 14.68 13.53
N CYS A 197 15.29 13.66 13.56
CA CYS A 197 14.26 13.46 12.53
C CYS A 197 13.11 14.48 12.61
N MET A 198 12.99 15.21 13.72
CA MET A 198 11.88 16.12 14.04
C MET A 198 12.21 17.59 13.75
N GLU A 199 13.45 17.86 13.34
CA GLU A 199 13.97 19.20 13.04
C GLU A 199 13.87 19.51 11.54
N VAL A 200 13.74 20.79 11.22
CA VAL A 200 13.88 21.29 9.84
C VAL A 200 15.35 21.28 9.47
N LEU A 201 15.70 20.77 8.29
CA LEU A 201 17.09 20.70 7.85
C LEU A 201 17.30 21.49 6.55
N THR A 202 18.49 22.07 6.43
CA THR A 202 19.00 22.73 5.23
C THR A 202 20.08 21.87 4.56
N GLY A 203 20.43 22.16 3.30
CA GLY A 203 21.51 21.47 2.57
C GLY A 203 21.25 19.97 2.32
N ASP A 204 22.26 19.12 2.56
CA ASP A 204 22.20 17.65 2.39
C ASP A 204 21.10 16.96 3.22
N GLY A 205 20.44 17.70 4.10
CA GLY A 205 19.13 17.37 4.66
C GLY A 205 19.13 16.09 5.48
N TYR A 206 18.04 15.32 5.37
CA TYR A 206 17.86 14.11 6.18
C TYR A 206 18.80 12.96 5.80
N LYS A 207 19.46 13.02 4.64
CA LYS A 207 20.34 11.94 4.15
C LYS A 207 21.54 11.73 5.05
N SER A 208 22.17 12.81 5.52
CA SER A 208 23.37 12.76 6.37
C SER A 208 23.09 12.30 7.80
N ILE A 209 21.85 12.49 8.28
CA ILE A 209 21.50 12.19 9.67
C ILE A 209 20.62 10.94 9.83
N CYS A 210 20.10 10.33 8.77
CA CYS A 210 19.07 9.29 8.91
C CYS A 210 19.63 8.02 9.59
N HIS A 211 19.05 7.59 10.73
CA HIS A 211 19.50 6.37 11.42
C HIS A 211 19.30 5.09 10.61
N GLN A 212 18.41 5.12 9.60
CA GLN A 212 18.21 3.99 8.70
C GLN A 212 19.50 3.63 7.94
N SER A 213 20.42 4.59 7.70
CA SER A 213 21.70 4.30 7.05
C SER A 213 22.63 3.45 7.94
N VAL A 214 22.58 3.65 9.26
CA VAL A 214 23.30 2.80 10.24
C VAL A 214 22.77 1.37 10.19
N TRP A 215 21.47 1.20 9.91
CA TRP A 215 20.85 -0.11 9.68
C TRP A 215 21.06 -0.65 8.25
N GLY A 216 21.93 -0.01 7.47
CA GLY A 216 22.26 -0.41 6.09
C GLY A 216 21.20 -0.07 5.05
N ARG A 217 20.14 0.67 5.40
CA ARG A 217 19.09 1.05 4.44
C ARG A 217 19.56 2.16 3.50
N LYS A 218 19.10 2.07 2.25
CA LYS A 218 19.54 2.92 1.14
C LYS A 218 18.47 3.92 0.66
N TYR A 219 17.41 4.13 1.43
CA TYR A 219 16.25 4.91 0.95
C TYR A 219 16.60 6.31 0.43
N TRP A 220 17.36 7.09 1.20
CA TRP A 220 17.81 8.43 0.80
C TRP A 220 18.86 8.43 -0.33
N GLY A 221 19.42 7.27 -0.69
CA GLY A 221 20.23 7.14 -1.91
C GLY A 221 19.38 7.20 -3.18
N ASN A 222 18.11 6.76 -3.08
CA ASN A 222 17.16 6.72 -4.19
C ASN A 222 16.22 7.94 -4.24
N LEU A 223 16.20 8.75 -3.19
CA LEU A 223 15.30 9.92 -3.09
C LEU A 223 16.09 11.22 -3.12
N GLN A 224 15.52 12.22 -3.77
CA GLN A 224 16.03 13.58 -3.77
C GLN A 224 14.87 14.53 -3.49
N LEU A 225 15.07 15.47 -2.56
CA LEU A 225 14.07 16.48 -2.27
C LEU A 225 13.99 17.50 -3.40
N SER A 226 12.80 18.04 -3.65
CA SER A 226 12.61 19.20 -4.53
C SER A 226 12.94 20.50 -3.80
N GLU A 227 13.19 21.57 -4.54
CA GLU A 227 13.36 22.92 -3.97
C GLU A 227 12.14 23.33 -3.12
N MET A 228 10.93 23.00 -3.60
CA MET A 228 9.69 23.26 -2.88
C MET A 228 9.58 22.43 -1.59
N ALA A 229 10.14 21.22 -1.57
CA ALA A 229 10.16 20.41 -0.36
C ALA A 229 10.94 21.12 0.75
N HIS A 230 12.07 21.76 0.44
CA HIS A 230 12.90 22.45 1.42
C HIS A 230 12.17 23.61 2.13
N SER A 231 11.22 24.27 1.48
CA SER A 231 10.42 25.33 2.10
C SER A 231 9.19 24.81 2.83
N LYS A 232 8.70 23.62 2.48
CA LYS A 232 7.44 23.05 2.98
C LYS A 232 7.62 22.12 4.18
N ILE A 233 8.66 21.28 4.17
CA ILE A 233 8.80 20.22 5.16
C ILE A 233 9.26 20.75 6.51
N LYS A 234 8.59 20.30 7.57
CA LYS A 234 8.86 20.72 8.96
C LYS A 234 9.72 19.73 9.74
N ARG A 235 9.95 18.55 9.16
CA ARG A 235 10.65 17.38 9.72
C ARG A 235 10.75 16.29 8.65
N CYS A 236 11.46 15.19 8.96
CA CYS A 236 11.56 14.05 8.06
C CYS A 236 10.16 13.50 7.72
N PRO A 237 9.80 13.35 6.42
CA PRO A 237 8.48 12.87 6.00
C PRO A 237 8.13 11.46 6.53
N ALA A 238 9.14 10.64 6.78
CA ALA A 238 8.99 9.28 7.31
C ALA A 238 8.90 9.21 8.84
N ALA A 239 9.15 10.30 9.58
CA ALA A 239 9.40 10.23 11.02
C ALA A 239 8.23 9.65 11.83
N THR A 240 7.00 10.10 11.54
CA THR A 240 5.82 9.75 12.36
C THR A 240 4.78 8.94 11.60
N ASP A 241 4.45 9.33 10.37
CA ASP A 241 3.23 8.86 9.72
C ASP A 241 3.39 8.53 8.23
N GLY A 242 4.61 8.69 7.67
CA GLY A 242 4.88 8.56 6.24
C GLY A 242 5.85 7.45 5.87
N TYR A 243 6.17 6.52 6.78
CA TYR A 243 7.30 5.60 6.56
C TYR A 243 7.08 4.61 5.42
N GLN A 244 5.88 4.03 5.26
CA GLN A 244 5.62 3.13 4.13
C GLN A 244 5.64 3.87 2.79
N LEU A 245 5.02 5.06 2.70
CA LEU A 245 5.10 5.90 1.49
C LEU A 245 6.55 6.22 1.12
N PHE A 246 7.36 6.55 2.12
CA PHE A 246 8.78 6.85 1.93
C PHE A 246 9.55 5.67 1.33
N ARG A 247 9.31 4.45 1.85
CA ARG A 247 9.96 3.23 1.36
C ARG A 247 9.49 2.87 -0.06
N GLN A 248 8.19 2.95 -0.32
CA GLN A 248 7.64 2.67 -1.65
C GLN A 248 8.12 3.71 -2.68
N GLN A 249 8.15 5.00 -2.34
CA GLN A 249 8.69 6.02 -3.23
C GLN A 249 10.17 5.76 -3.52
N SER A 250 10.95 5.39 -2.51
CA SER A 250 12.35 5.02 -2.70
C SER A 250 12.50 3.79 -3.62
N LEU A 251 11.61 2.81 -3.53
CA LEU A 251 11.59 1.64 -4.41
C LEU A 251 11.30 2.07 -5.85
N ALA A 252 10.23 2.84 -6.05
CA ALA A 252 9.80 3.34 -7.35
C ALA A 252 10.89 4.19 -8.03
N GLU A 253 11.52 5.11 -7.31
CA GLU A 253 12.62 5.91 -7.86
C GLU A 253 13.84 5.06 -8.21
N GLY A 254 14.20 4.09 -7.38
CA GLY A 254 15.29 3.17 -7.67
C GLY A 254 15.04 2.36 -8.96
N ILE A 255 13.81 1.87 -9.14
CA ILE A 255 13.39 1.17 -10.36
C ILE A 255 13.40 2.13 -11.57
N ALA A 256 12.85 3.34 -11.44
CA ALA A 256 12.82 4.31 -12.54
C ALA A 256 14.23 4.73 -12.99
N ARG A 257 15.19 4.80 -12.06
CA ARG A 257 16.58 5.16 -12.35
C ARG A 257 17.35 4.09 -13.11
N CYS A 258 16.98 2.81 -12.99
CA CYS A 258 17.68 1.74 -13.70
C CYS A 258 17.43 1.77 -15.22
N GLY A 259 16.37 2.45 -15.68
CA GLY A 259 16.06 2.62 -17.10
C GLY A 259 15.40 1.41 -17.78
N LYS A 260 15.08 0.34 -17.03
CA LYS A 260 14.38 -0.85 -17.56
C LYS A 260 12.91 -0.60 -17.94
N TYR A 261 12.28 0.38 -17.29
CA TYR A 261 10.86 0.69 -17.44
C TYR A 261 10.69 2.11 -17.98
N ASP A 262 9.83 2.29 -18.98
CA ASP A 262 9.42 3.58 -19.54
C ASP A 262 8.49 4.33 -18.56
N LEU A 263 7.61 3.59 -17.88
CA LEU A 263 6.68 4.11 -16.88
C LEU A 263 6.93 3.44 -15.52
N VAL A 264 7.20 4.24 -14.50
CA VAL A 264 7.21 3.78 -13.10
C VAL A 264 6.33 4.68 -12.27
N ALA A 265 5.35 4.10 -11.59
CA ALA A 265 4.43 4.83 -10.72
C ALA A 265 4.48 4.28 -9.29
N SER A 266 4.61 5.17 -8.31
CA SER A 266 4.33 4.92 -6.90
C SER A 266 2.92 5.40 -6.61
N THR A 267 2.04 4.52 -6.14
CA THR A 267 0.63 4.85 -6.00
C THR A 267 0.05 4.44 -4.67
N VAL A 268 -1.05 5.10 -4.29
CA VAL A 268 -1.84 4.76 -3.11
C VAL A 268 -3.30 4.59 -3.52
N ALA A 269 -3.83 3.40 -3.28
CA ALA A 269 -5.25 3.13 -3.35
C ALA A 269 -5.84 3.18 -1.93
N PHE A 270 -6.84 4.01 -1.68
CA PHE A 270 -7.35 4.15 -0.31
C PHE A 270 -8.84 4.43 -0.20
N ASP A 271 -9.42 4.31 0.99
CA ASP A 271 -10.82 4.69 1.21
C ASP A 271 -10.94 6.22 1.31
N GLY A 272 -11.59 6.85 0.34
CA GLY A 272 -11.72 8.32 0.26
C GLY A 272 -12.44 8.97 1.44
N ARG A 273 -13.13 8.17 2.28
CA ARG A 273 -13.81 8.65 3.50
C ARG A 273 -12.85 8.77 4.69
N ASN A 274 -11.61 8.29 4.58
CA ASN A 274 -10.63 8.26 5.67
C ASN A 274 -9.81 9.58 5.76
N SER A 275 -10.44 10.63 6.29
CA SER A 275 -9.82 11.95 6.44
C SER A 275 -8.58 11.97 7.36
N ASN A 276 -8.48 11.03 8.31
CA ASN A 276 -7.30 10.88 9.16
C ASN A 276 -6.08 10.45 8.34
N LEU A 277 -6.24 9.47 7.45
CA LEU A 277 -5.18 9.06 6.53
C LEU A 277 -4.80 10.21 5.58
N ILE A 278 -5.78 10.87 4.97
CA ILE A 278 -5.56 12.00 4.05
C ILE A 278 -4.66 13.07 4.68
N SER A 279 -4.92 13.41 5.95
CA SER A 279 -4.20 14.46 6.68
C SER A 279 -3.08 13.97 7.59
N CYS A 280 -2.68 12.68 7.51
CA CYS A 280 -1.77 12.07 8.47
C CYS A 280 -0.39 12.73 8.49
N LEU A 281 0.04 13.30 7.36
CA LEU A 281 1.35 13.94 7.21
C LEU A 281 1.37 15.41 7.61
N LYS A 282 0.28 15.98 8.16
CA LYS A 282 0.19 17.43 8.48
C LYS A 282 1.33 17.92 9.36
N THR A 283 1.82 17.08 10.28
CA THR A 283 2.92 17.43 11.19
C THR A 283 4.26 17.56 10.47
N THR A 284 4.36 17.01 9.25
CA THR A 284 5.51 17.14 8.34
C THR A 284 5.43 18.36 7.43
N GLY A 285 4.30 19.09 7.42
CA GLY A 285 4.05 20.20 6.49
C GLY A 285 3.19 19.81 5.28
N ILE A 286 2.71 18.57 5.22
CA ILE A 286 1.89 18.04 4.11
C ILE A 286 0.45 17.85 4.61
N ASN A 287 -0.44 18.78 4.28
CA ASN A 287 -1.84 18.75 4.76
C ASN A 287 -2.69 17.65 4.09
N ASP A 288 -2.37 17.30 2.85
CA ASP A 288 -3.00 16.24 2.08
C ASP A 288 -1.89 15.46 1.36
N PHE A 289 -1.76 14.17 1.66
CA PHE A 289 -0.71 13.35 1.03
C PHE A 289 -0.95 13.14 -0.47
N GLN A 290 -2.20 13.21 -0.94
CA GLN A 290 -2.54 12.95 -2.34
C GLN A 290 -1.85 13.95 -3.28
N THR A 291 -1.77 15.20 -2.85
CA THR A 291 -1.18 16.30 -3.63
C THR A 291 0.18 16.71 -3.09
N GLY A 292 0.37 16.75 -1.78
CA GLY A 292 1.60 17.28 -1.19
C GLY A 292 2.77 16.28 -1.17
N TRP A 293 2.54 14.99 -1.39
CA TRP A 293 3.62 13.99 -1.40
C TRP A 293 4.45 14.02 -2.69
N CYS A 294 3.80 14.11 -3.86
CA CYS A 294 4.50 14.14 -5.15
C CYS A 294 5.42 15.36 -5.26
N GLU A 295 5.00 16.48 -4.68
CA GLU A 295 5.73 17.74 -4.62
C GLU A 295 7.07 17.66 -3.87
N LEU A 296 7.25 16.66 -3.01
CA LEU A 296 8.47 16.55 -2.21
C LEU A 296 9.69 16.11 -3.01
N TRP A 297 9.49 15.42 -4.13
CA TRP A 297 10.54 14.61 -4.74
C TRP A 297 10.93 15.15 -6.10
N THR A 298 12.23 15.22 -6.36
CA THR A 298 12.77 15.29 -7.71
C THR A 298 13.14 13.87 -8.14
N GLY A 299 12.45 13.38 -9.17
CA GLY A 299 12.47 11.96 -9.48
C GLY A 299 11.89 11.62 -10.83
N LYS A 300 12.10 10.37 -11.26
CA LYS A 300 11.57 9.83 -12.50
C LYS A 300 10.26 9.09 -12.29
N ALA A 301 10.01 8.57 -11.08
CA ALA A 301 8.76 7.87 -10.81
C ALA A 301 7.64 8.88 -10.58
N ILE A 302 6.49 8.65 -11.18
CA ILE A 302 5.30 9.46 -10.91
C ILE A 302 4.64 9.02 -9.62
N PHE A 303 3.97 9.95 -8.94
CA PHE A 303 3.11 9.63 -7.80
C PHE A 303 1.64 9.92 -8.14
N LYS A 304 0.77 8.95 -7.90
CA LYS A 304 -0.68 9.05 -8.17
C LYS A 304 -1.48 8.39 -7.05
N THR A 305 -2.73 8.78 -6.91
CA THR A 305 -3.64 8.15 -5.95
C THR A 305 -5.00 7.91 -6.59
N TRP A 306 -5.73 6.94 -6.06
CA TRP A 306 -7.16 6.77 -6.33
C TRP A 306 -7.87 6.24 -5.09
N HIS A 307 -9.17 6.44 -5.06
CA HIS A 307 -10.02 5.87 -4.03
C HIS A 307 -10.50 4.49 -4.46
N HIS A 308 -10.66 3.56 -3.51
CA HIS A 308 -11.25 2.25 -3.79
C HIS A 308 -12.64 2.38 -4.43
N GLN A 309 -13.39 3.41 -4.02
CA GLN A 309 -14.68 3.79 -4.60
C GLN A 309 -14.59 4.13 -6.09
N GLU A 310 -13.51 4.77 -6.55
CA GLU A 310 -13.34 5.11 -7.97
C GLU A 310 -13.18 3.85 -8.81
N TRP A 311 -12.40 2.87 -8.35
CA TRP A 311 -12.27 1.57 -9.04
C TRP A 311 -13.60 0.81 -9.08
N VAL A 312 -14.29 0.68 -7.94
CA VAL A 312 -15.57 -0.03 -7.87
C VAL A 312 -16.64 0.67 -8.71
N HIS A 313 -16.64 2.01 -8.72
CA HIS A 313 -17.52 2.78 -9.59
C HIS A 313 -17.20 2.56 -11.06
N PHE A 314 -15.92 2.53 -11.44
CA PHE A 314 -15.49 2.26 -12.81
C PHE A 314 -15.99 0.89 -13.30
N VAL A 315 -15.82 -0.17 -12.50
CA VAL A 315 -16.35 -1.50 -12.83
C VAL A 315 -17.87 -1.43 -13.02
N ARG A 316 -18.58 -0.76 -12.11
CA ARG A 316 -20.05 -0.65 -12.16
C ARG A 316 -20.55 0.02 -13.44
N THR A 317 -19.82 1.01 -13.96
CA THR A 317 -20.23 1.79 -15.14
C THR A 317 -19.77 1.19 -16.47
N HIS A 318 -18.70 0.38 -16.47
CA HIS A 318 -18.10 -0.15 -17.70
C HIS A 318 -18.26 -1.67 -17.88
N GLN A 319 -18.67 -2.40 -16.85
CA GLN A 319 -19.00 -3.83 -16.99
C GLN A 319 -20.19 -4.01 -17.95
N LYS A 320 -20.21 -5.15 -18.64
CA LYS A 320 -21.25 -5.51 -19.61
C LYS A 320 -22.05 -6.70 -19.10
N ASP A 321 -23.34 -6.71 -19.39
CA ASP A 321 -24.21 -7.87 -19.18
C ASP A 321 -24.29 -8.38 -17.73
N GLY A 322 -23.95 -7.55 -16.74
CA GLY A 322 -24.00 -7.94 -15.33
C GLY A 322 -22.87 -8.88 -14.89
N CYS A 323 -21.82 -9.05 -15.69
CA CYS A 323 -20.74 -10.02 -15.45
C CYS A 323 -19.97 -9.79 -14.13
N CYS A 324 -20.04 -8.59 -13.57
CA CYS A 324 -19.39 -8.23 -12.30
C CYS A 324 -20.37 -8.07 -11.12
N ASN A 325 -21.66 -8.42 -11.27
CA ASN A 325 -22.69 -8.11 -10.28
C ASN A 325 -22.42 -8.75 -8.90
N ASP A 326 -21.95 -9.99 -8.85
CA ASP A 326 -21.67 -10.67 -7.57
C ASP A 326 -20.53 -10.00 -6.81
N TRP A 327 -19.48 -9.60 -7.53
CA TRP A 327 -18.36 -8.86 -6.95
C TRP A 327 -18.81 -7.46 -6.50
N LEU A 328 -19.61 -6.75 -7.30
CA LEU A 328 -20.16 -5.44 -6.94
C LEU A 328 -21.06 -5.53 -5.71
N ASN A 329 -21.91 -6.55 -5.62
CA ASN A 329 -22.76 -6.80 -4.45
C ASN A 329 -21.93 -7.12 -3.21
N TYR A 330 -20.86 -7.91 -3.37
CA TYR A 330 -19.91 -8.16 -2.29
C TYR A 330 -19.20 -6.87 -1.84
N MET A 331 -18.67 -6.05 -2.76
CA MET A 331 -18.01 -4.78 -2.43
C MET A 331 -18.95 -3.81 -1.71
N LYS A 332 -20.19 -3.73 -2.17
CA LYS A 332 -21.23 -2.92 -1.53
C LYS A 332 -21.57 -3.44 -0.13
N SER A 333 -21.81 -4.75 0.04
CA SER A 333 -22.20 -5.30 1.34
C SER A 333 -21.06 -5.26 2.35
N ARG A 334 -19.83 -5.52 1.90
CA ARG A 334 -18.63 -5.64 2.75
C ARG A 334 -18.05 -4.28 3.13
N TYR A 335 -17.91 -3.37 2.17
CA TYR A 335 -17.15 -2.12 2.31
C TYR A 335 -18.00 -0.86 2.10
N GLY A 336 -19.21 -1.01 1.56
CA GLY A 336 -20.09 0.10 1.22
C GLY A 336 -19.57 0.92 0.04
N TYR A 337 -18.96 0.25 -0.95
CA TYR A 337 -18.47 0.85 -2.20
C TYR A 337 -19.47 0.79 -3.34
#